data_AF-A0A953LFQ6-F1
#
_entry.id   AF-A0A953LFQ6-F1
#
_cell.length_a   1.000
_cell.length_b   1.000
_cell.length_c   1.000
_cell.angle_alpha   90.00
_cell.angle_beta   90.00
_cell.angle_gamma   90.00
#
_symmetry.space_group_name_H-M   'P 1'
#
loop_
_entity.id
_entity.type
_entity.pdbx_description
1 polymer ?
#
loop_
_entity_poly.entity_id
_entity_poly.type
_entity_poly.pdbx_seq_one_letter_code
_entity_poly.pdbx_strand_id
1 'polypeptide(L)' 'MLTEREELILDILCERRYAYLGEVVREAEIASEEAERTLRALADLGYVRRYQGRHGLRYRITAEGREAARTPNPEVWTA' A
#
# COMPACT_ATOMS: atom_id res chain seq x y z
N MET A 1 13.38 5.72 2.49
CA MET A 1 12.56 6.57 1.61
C MET A 1 11.61 5.65 0.87
N LEU A 2 10.34 6.00 0.73
CA LEU A 2 9.38 5.16 0.02
C LEU A 2 9.61 5.25 -1.50
N THR A 3 9.41 4.14 -2.19
CA THR A 3 9.37 4.09 -3.65
C THR A 3 8.01 4.59 -4.17
N GLU A 4 7.96 5.01 -5.42
CA GLU A 4 6.70 5.41 -6.09
C GLU A 4 5.60 4.34 -5.96
N ARG A 5 5.98 3.06 -6.02
CA ARG A 5 5.04 1.93 -5.91
C ARG A 5 4.47 1.82 -4.50
N GLU A 6 5.30 2.04 -3.50
CA GLU A 6 4.89 2.00 -2.11
C GLU A 6 3.96 3.17 -1.79
N GLU A 7 4.26 4.37 -2.28
CA GLU A 7 3.40 5.55 -2.14
C GLU A 7 2.04 5.33 -2.79
N LEU A 8 2.00 4.90 -4.06
CA LEU A 8 0.75 4.60 -4.76
C LEU A 8 -0.13 3.61 -3.99
N ILE A 9 0.45 2.54 -3.45
CA ILE A 9 -0.31 1.56 -2.67
C ILE A 9 -0.80 2.16 -1.35
N LEU A 10 -0.01 2.99 -0.67
CA LEU A 10 -0.46 3.68 0.54
C LEU A 10 -1.61 4.66 0.25
N ASP A 11 -1.59 5.37 -0.87
CA ASP A 11 -2.67 6.25 -1.30
C ASP A 11 -3.97 5.48 -1.54
N ILE A 12 -3.91 4.37 -2.27
CA ILE A 12 -5.04 3.46 -2.48
C ILE A 12 -5.62 2.97 -1.14
N LEU A 13 -4.77 2.66 -0.16
CA LEU A 13 -5.21 2.21 1.16
C LEU A 13 -5.69 3.36 2.06
N CYS A 14 -5.26 4.59 1.82
CA CYS A 14 -5.68 5.79 2.55
C CYS A 14 -7.16 6.09 2.34
N GLU A 15 -7.67 5.90 1.13
CA GLU A 15 -9.07 6.13 0.76
C GLU A 15 -10.05 5.07 1.29
N ARG A 16 -9.52 3.99 1.89
CA ARG A 16 -10.30 2.81 2.27
C ARG A 16 -10.14 2.43 3.74
N ARG A 17 -11.14 1.69 4.24
CA ARG A 17 -11.03 1.03 5.55
C ARG A 17 -10.10 -0.19 5.49
N TYR A 18 -10.14 -0.92 4.38
CA TYR A 18 -9.26 -2.03 4.03
C TYR A 18 -9.34 -2.27 2.51
N ALA A 19 -8.38 -3.00 1.95
CA ALA A 19 -8.43 -3.50 0.58
C ALA A 19 -7.96 -4.96 0.51
N TYR A 20 -8.46 -5.73 -0.45
CA TYR A 20 -7.92 -7.05 -0.82
C TYR A 20 -6.81 -6.90 -1.85
N LEU A 21 -5.97 -7.93 -1.99
CA LEU A 21 -4.89 -7.95 -3.00
C LEU A 21 -5.41 -7.61 -4.41
N GLY A 22 -6.51 -8.24 -4.83
CA GLY A 22 -7.09 -7.99 -6.16
C GLY A 22 -7.58 -6.55 -6.37
N GLU A 23 -8.00 -5.85 -5.31
CA GLU A 23 -8.39 -4.43 -5.40
C GLU A 23 -7.16 -3.55 -5.58
N VAL A 24 -6.07 -3.84 -4.85
CA VAL A 24 -4.79 -3.13 -4.97
C VAL A 24 -4.20 -3.34 -6.36
N VAL A 25 -4.20 -4.58 -6.86
CA VAL A 25 -3.75 -4.94 -8.22
C VAL A 25 -4.52 -4.17 -9.29
N ARG A 26 -5.84 -4.13 -9.19
CA ARG A 26 -6.70 -3.45 -10.15
C ARG A 26 -6.44 -1.94 -10.19
N GLU A 27 -6.16 -1.32 -9.05
CA GLU A 27 -6.04 0.14 -8.98
C GLU A 27 -4.64 0.68 -9.14
N ALA A 28 -3.63 -0.08 -8.70
CA ALA A 28 -2.25 0.26 -8.99
C ALA A 28 -1.86 -0.13 -10.44
N GLU A 29 -2.70 -0.89 -11.15
CA GLU A 29 -2.43 -1.40 -12.51
C GLU A 29 -1.11 -2.18 -12.62
N ILE A 30 -0.76 -2.93 -11.56
CA ILE A 30 0.48 -3.72 -11.46
C ILE A 30 0.21 -5.22 -11.41
N ALA A 31 1.24 -6.03 -11.63
CA ALA A 31 1.14 -7.48 -11.50
C ALA A 31 0.85 -7.91 -10.06
N SER A 32 0.10 -9.02 -9.89
CA SER A 32 -0.26 -9.53 -8.54
C SER A 32 0.96 -9.84 -7.67
N GLU A 33 2.03 -10.38 -8.25
CA GLU A 33 3.27 -10.68 -7.52
C GLU A 33 3.98 -9.41 -7.05
N GLU A 34 3.93 -8.34 -7.85
CA GLU A 34 4.51 -7.04 -7.51
C GLU A 34 3.71 -6.40 -6.38
N ALA A 35 2.37 -6.36 -6.50
CA ALA A 35 1.50 -5.86 -5.44
C ALA A 35 1.72 -6.60 -4.11
N GLU A 36 1.81 -7.94 -4.15
CA GLU A 36 2.05 -8.74 -2.95
C GLU A 36 3.41 -8.44 -2.31
N ARG A 37 4.47 -8.32 -3.13
CA ARG A 37 5.82 -7.99 -2.65
C ARG A 37 5.84 -6.61 -1.99
N THR A 38 5.24 -5.62 -2.62
CA THR A 38 5.18 -4.24 -2.10
C THR A 38 4.35 -4.17 -0.83
N LEU A 39 3.18 -4.82 -0.78
CA LEU A 39 2.37 -4.90 0.43
C LEU A 39 3.07 -5.63 1.58
N ARG A 40 3.95 -6.59 1.28
CA ARG A 40 4.79 -7.24 2.28
C ARG A 40 5.85 -6.29 2.81
N ALA A 41 6.57 -5.59 1.95
CA ALA A 41 7.55 -4.59 2.35
C ALA A 41 6.91 -3.49 3.23
N LEU A 42 5.77 -2.95 2.83
CA LEU A 42 5.00 -1.99 3.61
C LEU A 42 4.53 -2.54 4.96
N ALA A 43 4.23 -3.84 5.04
CA ALA A 43 3.87 -4.48 6.30
C ALA A 43 5.08 -4.67 7.23
N ASP A 44 6.23 -5.05 6.67
CA ASP A 44 7.49 -5.20 7.41
C ASP A 44 7.97 -3.83 7.96
N LEU A 45 7.68 -2.74 7.25
CA LEU A 45 7.90 -1.35 7.70
C LEU A 45 6.87 -0.85 8.72
N GLY A 46 5.79 -1.61 8.99
CA GLY A 46 4.75 -1.23 9.93
C GLY A 46 3.69 -0.25 9.38
N TYR A 47 3.70 0.04 8.07
CA TYR A 47 2.74 0.95 7.43
C TYR A 47 1.41 0.28 7.08
N VAL A 48 1.41 -1.04 6.92
CA VAL A 48 0.22 -1.83 6.57
C VAL A 48 0.09 -3.04 7.49
N ARG A 49 -1.13 -3.32 7.93
CA ARG A 49 -1.46 -4.57 8.64
C ARG A 49 -2.16 -5.55 7.71
N ARG A 50 -1.73 -6.80 7.78
CA ARG A 50 -2.27 -7.93 7.02
C ARG A 50 -3.23 -8.74 7.90
N TYR A 51 -4.38 -9.09 7.33
CA TYR A 51 -5.38 -9.92 8.00
C TYR A 51 -5.88 -11.01 7.06
N GLN A 52 -6.12 -12.21 7.60
CA GLN A 52 -6.83 -13.24 6.86
C GLN A 52 -8.33 -12.92 6.85
N GLY A 53 -8.89 -12.62 5.68
CA GLY A 53 -10.31 -12.43 5.46
C GLY A 53 -10.99 -13.67 4.85
N ARG A 54 -12.32 -13.63 4.76
CA ARG A 54 -13.14 -14.68 4.12
C ARG A 54 -12.77 -14.93 2.65
N HIS A 55 -12.28 -13.91 1.95
CA HIS A 55 -11.97 -13.95 0.52
C HIS A 55 -10.46 -13.82 0.24
N GLY A 56 -9.61 -14.11 1.23
CA GLY A 56 -8.16 -13.97 1.14
C GLY A 56 -7.61 -12.83 1.99
N LEU A 57 -6.37 -12.44 1.71
CA LEU A 57 -5.66 -11.41 2.47
C LEU A 57 -6.30 -10.04 2.31
N ARG A 58 -6.51 -9.38 3.45
CA ARG A 58 -6.94 -7.98 3.55
C ARG A 58 -5.81 -7.15 4.12
N TYR A 59 -5.70 -5.93 3.63
CA TYR A 59 -4.67 -4.97 3.98
C TYR A 59 -5.33 -3.71 4.52
N ARG A 60 -4.82 -3.19 5.63
CA ARG A 60 -5.30 -1.95 6.25
C ARG A 60 -4.10 -1.08 6.62
N ILE A 61 -4.14 0.17 6.20
CA ILE A 61 -3.11 1.16 6.55
C ILE A 61 -3.11 1.46 8.05
N THR A 62 -1.93 1.62 8.63
CA THR A 62 -1.72 2.03 10.02
C THR A 62 -1.78 3.56 10.17
N ALA A 63 -1.61 4.08 11.39
CA ALA A 63 -1.48 5.52 11.59
C ALA A 63 -0.17 6.01 10.96
N GLU A 64 0.91 5.26 11.17
CA GLU A 64 2.24 5.51 10.63
C GLU A 64 2.24 5.50 9.11
N GLY A 65 1.54 4.54 8.49
CA GLY A 65 1.38 4.49 7.04
C GLY A 65 0.61 5.69 6.47
N ARG A 66 -0.40 6.20 7.20
CA ARG A 66 -1.15 7.40 6.79
C ARG A 66 -0.29 8.66 6.84
N GLU A 67 0.53 8.81 7.87
CA GLU A 67 1.46 9.94 7.97
C GLU A 67 2.55 9.87 6.89
N ALA A 68 3.03 8.66 6.57
CA ALA A 68 3.96 8.45 5.47
C ALA A 68 3.35 8.84 4.12
N ALA A 69 2.09 8.48 3.84
CA ALA A 69 1.39 8.88 2.62
C ALA A 69 1.17 10.40 2.51
N ARG A 70 1.05 11.10 3.64
CA ARG A 70 0.89 12.58 3.68
C ARG A 70 2.19 13.34 3.49
N THR A 71 3.33 12.67 3.63
CA THR A 71 4.65 13.29 3.49
C THR A 71 5.22 12.86 2.14
N PRO A 72 4.89 13.56 1.04
CA PRO A 72 5.32 13.15 -0.29
C PRO A 72 6.85 13.09 -0.36
N ASN A 73 7.39 12.05 -0.99
CA ASN A 73 8.79 12.04 -1.36
C ASN A 73 9.06 13.22 -2.30
N PRO A 74 9.92 14.19 -1.92
CA PRO A 74 10.21 15.34 -2.76
C PRO A 74 10.80 14.97 -4.13
N GLU A 75 11.37 13.77 -4.27
CA GLU A 75 11.96 13.28 -5.53
C GLU A 75 10.91 12.79 -6.55
N VAL A 76 9.70 12.43 -6.11
CA VAL A 76 8.64 11.85 -6.97
C VAL A 76 7.82 12.93 -7.70
N TRP A 77 7.88 14.18 -7.25
CA TRP A 77 7.14 15.30 -7.86
C TRP A 77 7.99 16.20 -8.76
N THR A 78 9.30 15.95 -8.84
CA THR A 78 10.26 16.78 -9.61
C THR A 78 10.74 16.15 -10.93
N ALA A 79 10.18 15.02 -11.35
CA ALA A 79 10.55 14.35 -12.60
C ALA A 79 9.58 14.66 -13.75
#